data_AF-C1N464-F1
#
_entry.id   AF-C1N464-F1
#
_cell.length_a   1.000
_cell.length_b   1.000
_cell.length_c   1.000
_cell.angle_alpha   90.00
_cell.angle_beta   90.00
_cell.angle_gamma   90.00
#
_symmetry.space_group_name_H-M   'P 1'
#
loop_
_entity.id
_entity.type
_entity.pdbx_description
1 polymer ?
#
loop_
_entity_poly.entity_id
_entity_poly.type
_entity_poly.pdbx_seq_one_letter_code
_entity_poly.pdbx_strand_id
1 'polypeptide(L)'
;MALINALSSLSLASAPRTSGVGFKKSVASFVVSPPKVSGSASARGVLHISCKQNKKARALQSVQERLYNKARKSEITTRMKKVFVKASALKEGACTEEDIGALETLISEATKAVDKAVAKGVLHKNTGARRKARMSKYKHELRKEKGLMTA
;
A
#
# COMPACT_ATOMS: atom_id res chain seq x y z
N MET A 1 31.41 -50.47 -4.01
CA MET A 1 31.27 -50.91 -5.41
C MET A 1 29.91 -50.44 -5.90
N ALA A 2 29.74 -49.20 -6.39
CA ALA A 2 30.16 -48.65 -7.69
C ALA A 2 29.57 -49.42 -8.89
N LEU A 3 28.46 -48.93 -9.44
CA LEU A 3 27.98 -48.97 -10.84
C LEU A 3 26.70 -48.10 -10.87
N ILE A 4 26.71 -46.79 -11.22
CA ILE A 4 26.80 -46.18 -12.56
C ILE A 4 25.71 -46.68 -13.52
N ASN A 5 24.74 -45.80 -13.83
CA ASN A 5 24.01 -45.61 -15.10
C ASN A 5 23.06 -44.40 -14.90
N ALA A 6 23.39 -43.17 -15.28
CA ALA A 6 23.49 -42.57 -16.62
C ALA A 6 22.14 -42.46 -17.36
N LEU A 7 21.70 -41.20 -17.48
CA LEU A 7 20.92 -40.58 -18.57
C LEU A 7 19.58 -41.22 -19.01
N SER A 8 18.47 -40.60 -18.61
CA SER A 8 17.52 -40.07 -19.60
C SER A 8 16.74 -38.90 -19.03
N SER A 9 16.99 -37.75 -19.64
CA SER A 9 16.40 -36.45 -19.37
C SER A 9 15.02 -36.33 -20.01
N LEU A 10 13.95 -36.20 -19.23
CA LEU A 10 12.70 -35.57 -19.67
C LEU A 10 12.52 -34.26 -18.89
N SER A 11 13.11 -33.21 -19.45
CA SER A 11 12.86 -31.82 -19.08
C SER A 11 11.50 -31.40 -19.64
N LEU A 12 10.51 -31.22 -18.78
CA LEU A 12 9.27 -30.50 -19.13
C LEU A 12 9.52 -29.00 -18.91
N ALA A 13 10.22 -28.37 -19.85
CA ALA A 13 10.40 -26.93 -19.86
C ALA A 13 9.09 -26.25 -20.29
N SER A 14 8.39 -25.61 -19.34
CA SER A 14 7.28 -24.71 -19.65
C SER A 14 7.85 -23.34 -20.08
N ALA A 15 7.66 -23.01 -21.36
CA ALA A 15 8.11 -21.76 -21.95
C ALA A 15 7.47 -20.53 -21.28
N PRO A 16 8.20 -19.43 -21.04
CA PRO A 16 7.60 -18.17 -20.62
C PRO A 16 6.86 -17.54 -21.81
N ARG A 17 5.57 -17.25 -21.59
CA ARG A 17 4.73 -16.47 -22.51
C ARG A 17 5.30 -15.05 -22.61
N THR A 18 5.95 -14.75 -23.72
CA THR A 18 6.36 -13.39 -24.08
C THR A 18 5.12 -12.63 -24.55
N SER A 19 4.47 -11.89 -23.65
CA SER A 19 3.49 -10.88 -24.06
C SER A 19 4.23 -9.66 -24.59
N GLY A 20 4.77 -9.79 -25.81
CA GLY A 20 5.29 -8.69 -26.60
C GLY A 20 4.14 -7.79 -27.04
N VAL A 21 4.14 -6.55 -26.55
CA VAL A 21 3.24 -5.50 -27.04
C VAL A 21 3.74 -5.09 -28.44
N GLY A 22 3.28 -5.82 -29.45
CA GLY A 22 3.52 -5.51 -30.86
C GLY A 22 2.66 -4.35 -31.31
N PHE A 23 3.18 -3.12 -31.25
CA PHE A 23 2.58 -1.99 -31.96
C PHE A 23 2.91 -2.15 -33.45
N LYS A 24 1.93 -2.66 -34.20
CA LYS A 24 2.02 -2.88 -35.64
C LYS A 24 2.29 -1.55 -36.35
N LYS A 25 3.43 -1.46 -37.03
CA LYS A 25 3.69 -0.46 -38.07
C LYS A 25 2.72 -0.69 -39.22
N SER A 26 1.83 0.26 -39.48
CA SER A 26 1.29 0.55 -40.82
C SER A 26 0.25 1.66 -40.74
N VAL A 27 0.67 2.91 -40.93
CA VAL A 27 -0.15 3.93 -41.60
C VAL A 27 0.76 4.68 -42.56
N ALA A 28 0.21 4.91 -43.74
CA ALA A 28 0.84 5.30 -44.99
C ALA A 28 1.82 6.48 -44.91
N SER A 29 2.81 6.40 -45.80
CA SER A 29 3.67 7.48 -46.25
C SER A 29 2.83 8.62 -46.86
N PHE A 30 2.57 9.66 -46.07
CA PHE A 30 2.27 10.99 -46.60
C PHE A 30 3.57 11.79 -46.57
N VAL A 31 4.23 11.90 -47.72
CA VAL A 31 5.42 12.73 -47.88
C VAL A 31 4.98 14.19 -47.90
N VAL A 32 4.99 14.83 -46.73
CA VAL A 32 5.03 16.29 -46.67
C VAL A 32 6.49 16.69 -46.71
N SER A 33 6.94 17.22 -47.84
CA SER A 33 8.20 17.97 -47.91
C SER A 33 8.16 19.07 -46.85
N PRO A 34 9.12 19.13 -45.90
CA PRO A 34 9.19 20.27 -45.00
C PRO A 34 9.64 21.52 -45.79
N PRO A 35 9.08 22.70 -45.52
CA PRO A 35 9.64 23.93 -46.05
C PRO A 35 11.08 24.09 -45.52
N LYS A 36 12.00 24.47 -46.41
CA LYS A 36 13.37 24.88 -46.05
C LYS A 36 13.27 26.15 -45.20
N VAL A 37 13.15 26.01 -43.89
CA VAL A 37 13.25 27.14 -42.97
C VAL A 37 14.74 27.34 -42.68
N SER A 38 15.33 28.36 -43.31
CA SER A 38 16.63 28.91 -42.93
C SER A 38 16.45 29.65 -41.60
N GLY A 39 16.44 28.90 -40.51
CA GLY A 39 16.43 29.42 -39.15
C GLY A 39 17.22 28.45 -38.29
N SER A 40 18.30 28.94 -37.67
CA SER A 40 19.14 28.17 -36.76
C SER A 40 18.25 27.44 -35.75
N ALA A 41 18.16 26.12 -35.87
CA ALA A 41 17.49 25.28 -34.89
C ALA A 41 18.22 25.50 -33.56
N SER A 42 17.66 26.35 -32.70
CA SER A 42 18.08 26.45 -31.30
C SER A 42 18.01 25.05 -30.76
N ALA A 43 19.19 24.47 -30.51
CA ALA A 43 19.36 23.11 -30.06
C ALA A 43 18.41 22.92 -28.88
N ARG A 44 17.42 22.02 -29.02
CA ARG A 44 16.67 21.56 -27.86
C ARG A 44 17.71 20.93 -26.94
N GLY A 45 18.16 21.70 -25.94
CA GLY A 45 19.22 21.30 -25.04
C GLY A 45 18.86 19.95 -24.46
N VAL A 46 19.60 18.91 -24.85
CA VAL A 46 19.52 17.63 -24.19
C VAL A 46 20.15 17.87 -22.82
N LEU A 47 19.31 18.13 -21.81
CA LEU A 47 19.76 18.17 -20.43
C LEU A 47 20.40 16.83 -20.13
N HIS A 48 21.73 16.81 -20.04
CA HIS A 48 22.48 15.61 -19.67
C HIS A 48 22.19 15.34 -18.19
N ILE A 49 21.09 14.65 -17.90
CA ILE A 49 20.73 14.28 -16.53
C ILE A 49 21.71 13.21 -16.09
N SER A 50 22.76 13.61 -15.36
CA SER A 50 23.68 12.64 -14.80
C SER A 50 22.90 11.72 -13.87
N CYS A 51 23.00 10.40 -14.10
CA CYS A 51 22.29 9.40 -13.30
C CYS A 51 22.61 9.52 -11.78
N LYS A 52 23.74 10.14 -11.43
CA LYS A 52 24.17 10.45 -10.05
C LYS A 52 23.28 11.50 -9.36
N GLN A 53 22.78 12.51 -10.07
CA GLN A 53 21.91 13.55 -9.50
C GLN A 53 20.51 13.00 -9.19
N ASN A 54 19.93 12.20 -10.10
CA ASN A 54 18.63 11.55 -9.89
C ASN A 54 18.66 10.56 -8.70
N LYS A 55 19.75 9.80 -8.53
CA LYS A 55 19.91 8.86 -7.40
C LYS A 55 19.86 9.58 -6.05
N LYS A 56 20.55 10.73 -5.93
CA LYS A 56 20.52 11.55 -4.70
C LYS A 56 19.12 12.12 -4.43
N ALA A 57 18.46 12.65 -5.45
CA ALA A 57 17.09 13.19 -5.32
C ALA A 57 16.09 12.11 -4.86
N ARG A 58 16.15 10.91 -5.45
CA ARG A 58 15.32 9.75 -5.04
C ARG A 58 15.60 9.32 -3.61
N ALA A 59 16.87 9.32 -3.19
CA ALA A 59 17.23 9.01 -1.80
C ALA A 59 16.60 10.01 -0.83
N LEU A 60 16.67 11.31 -1.10
CA LEU A 60 16.05 12.35 -0.26
C LEU A 60 14.52 12.20 -0.22
N GLN A 61 13.88 11.99 -1.37
CA GLN A 61 12.44 11.74 -1.45
C GLN A 61 12.03 10.53 -0.59
N SER A 62 12.78 9.43 -0.69
CA SER A 62 12.49 8.21 0.08
C SER A 62 12.59 8.43 1.59
N VAL A 63 13.53 9.28 2.05
CA VAL A 63 13.67 9.62 3.47
C VAL A 63 12.45 10.41 3.96
N GLN A 64 11.99 11.39 3.18
CA GLN A 64 10.82 12.20 3.52
C GLN A 64 9.54 11.34 3.57
N GLU A 65 9.30 10.53 2.54
CA GLU A 65 8.16 9.62 2.48
C GLU A 65 8.21 8.58 3.61
N ARG A 66 9.40 8.06 3.95
CA ARG A 66 9.57 7.13 5.07
C ARG A 66 9.18 7.78 6.39
N LEU A 67 9.60 9.02 6.66
CA LEU A 67 9.25 9.74 7.88
C LEU A 67 7.74 10.00 7.98
N TYR A 68 7.12 10.44 6.88
CA TYR A 68 5.67 10.64 6.79
C TYR A 68 4.89 9.33 7.05
N ASN A 69 5.28 8.26 6.35
CA ASN A 69 4.64 6.95 6.49
C ASN A 69 4.84 6.37 7.90
N LYS A 70 6.02 6.58 8.51
CA LYS A 70 6.30 6.16 9.88
C LYS A 70 5.36 6.87 10.86
N ALA A 71 5.21 8.19 10.75
CA ALA A 71 4.34 8.97 11.63
C ALA A 71 2.86 8.54 11.54
N ARG A 72 2.34 8.31 10.32
CA ARG A 72 0.95 7.87 10.13
C ARG A 72 0.73 6.42 10.59
N LYS A 73 1.71 5.54 10.36
CA LYS A 73 1.63 4.15 10.85
C LYS A 73 1.69 4.10 12.38
N SER A 74 2.59 4.86 13.01
CA SER A 74 2.73 4.90 14.48
C SER A 74 1.48 5.50 15.13
N GLU A 75 0.95 6.59 14.59
CA GLU A 75 -0.29 7.22 15.01
C GLU A 75 -1.45 6.19 15.09
N ILE A 76 -1.65 5.40 14.03
CA ILE A 76 -2.69 4.36 14.02
C ILE A 76 -2.41 3.28 15.06
N THR A 77 -1.16 2.79 15.17
CA THR A 77 -0.84 1.76 16.17
C THR A 77 -1.10 2.26 17.59
N THR A 78 -0.80 3.52 17.89
CA THR A 78 -1.03 4.11 19.20
C THR A 78 -2.52 4.23 19.51
N ARG A 79 -3.33 4.75 18.56
CA ARG A 79 -4.79 4.84 18.78
C ARG A 79 -5.43 3.46 18.93
N MET A 80 -5.03 2.48 18.12
CA MET A 80 -5.51 1.10 18.24
C MET A 80 -5.13 0.48 19.59
N LYS A 81 -3.90 0.72 20.09
CA LYS A 81 -3.49 0.24 21.42
C LYS A 81 -4.37 0.82 22.52
N LYS A 82 -4.71 2.12 22.48
CA LYS A 82 -5.62 2.74 23.45
C LYS A 82 -6.99 2.04 23.48
N VAL A 83 -7.54 1.74 22.29
CA VAL A 83 -8.81 0.99 22.17
C VAL A 83 -8.67 -0.39 22.81
N PHE A 84 -7.60 -1.13 22.52
CA PHE A 84 -7.43 -2.49 23.06
C PHE A 84 -7.21 -2.52 24.57
N VAL A 85 -6.42 -1.58 25.13
CA VAL A 85 -6.19 -1.49 26.57
C VAL A 85 -7.49 -1.14 27.31
N LYS A 86 -8.27 -0.19 26.77
CA LYS A 86 -9.60 0.12 27.32
C LYS A 86 -10.54 -1.07 27.21
N ALA A 87 -10.59 -1.73 26.05
CA ALA A 87 -11.42 -2.91 25.85
C ALA A 87 -11.05 -4.06 26.79
N SER A 88 -9.77 -4.34 27.03
CA SER A 88 -9.34 -5.39 27.98
C SER A 88 -9.72 -5.06 29.41
N ALA A 89 -9.53 -3.81 29.86
CA ALA A 89 -9.94 -3.38 31.19
C ALA A 89 -11.46 -3.55 31.42
N LEU A 90 -12.27 -3.29 30.39
CA LEU A 90 -13.72 -3.45 30.46
C LEU A 90 -14.19 -4.90 30.43
N LYS A 91 -13.40 -5.84 29.89
CA LYS A 91 -13.69 -7.27 29.99
C LYS A 91 -13.61 -7.77 31.43
N GLU A 92 -12.60 -7.33 32.16
CA GLU A 92 -12.32 -7.76 33.54
C GLU A 92 -13.19 -7.04 34.58
N GLY A 93 -13.64 -5.82 34.29
CA GLY A 93 -14.45 -5.00 35.20
C GLY A 93 -15.97 -5.03 34.98
N ALA A 94 -16.68 -4.34 35.88
CA ALA A 94 -18.08 -3.95 35.66
C ALA A 94 -18.11 -2.90 34.53
N CYS A 95 -18.94 -3.13 33.51
CA CYS A 95 -19.13 -2.18 32.42
C CYS A 95 -20.29 -1.24 32.78
N THR A 96 -20.02 0.05 32.85
CA THR A 96 -21.06 1.08 32.83
C THR A 96 -21.33 1.50 31.37
N GLU A 97 -22.53 1.99 31.07
CA GLU A 97 -22.86 2.52 29.73
C GLU A 97 -21.94 3.69 29.33
N GLU A 98 -21.47 4.45 30.32
CA GLU A 98 -20.52 5.55 30.14
C GLU A 98 -19.17 5.06 29.59
N ASP A 99 -18.67 3.92 30.07
CA ASP A 99 -17.44 3.31 29.59
C ASP A 99 -17.55 2.80 28.15
N ILE A 100 -18.74 2.32 27.76
CA ILE A 100 -19.02 1.92 26.37
C ILE A 100 -18.99 3.15 25.46
N GLY A 101 -19.58 4.27 25.89
CA GLY A 101 -19.48 5.55 25.19
C GLY A 101 -18.03 6.03 25.03
N ALA A 102 -17.23 5.93 26.09
CA ALA A 102 -15.80 6.26 26.05
C ALA A 102 -15.03 5.35 25.07
N LEU A 103 -15.37 4.06 24.98
CA LEU A 103 -14.75 3.16 24.00
C LEU A 103 -15.13 3.53 22.56
N GLU A 104 -16.39 3.93 22.33
CA GLU A 104 -16.88 4.32 21.00
C GLU A 104 -16.24 5.60 20.47
N THR A 105 -15.98 6.58 21.34
CA THR A 105 -15.25 7.79 20.95
C THR A 105 -13.81 7.45 20.52
N LEU A 106 -13.11 6.60 21.27
CA LEU A 106 -11.76 6.13 20.91
C LEU A 106 -11.74 5.33 19.61
N ILE A 107 -12.75 4.48 19.37
CA ILE A 107 -12.89 3.76 18.10
C ILE A 107 -13.10 4.75 16.96
N SER A 108 -13.94 5.77 17.15
CA SER A 108 -14.21 6.81 16.15
C SER A 108 -12.96 7.61 15.77
N GLU A 109 -12.11 7.94 16.74
CA GLU A 109 -10.81 8.56 16.47
C GLU A 109 -9.85 7.65 15.71
N ALA A 110 -9.81 6.37 16.09
CA ALA A 110 -8.96 5.38 15.45
C ALA A 110 -9.38 5.10 14.00
N THR A 111 -10.68 4.97 13.72
CA THR A 111 -11.21 4.76 12.36
C THR A 111 -10.95 5.99 11.47
N LYS A 112 -11.15 7.20 11.98
CA LYS A 112 -10.78 8.45 11.28
C LYS A 112 -9.30 8.46 10.89
N ALA A 113 -8.41 8.01 11.78
CA ALA A 113 -6.97 7.94 11.50
C ALA A 113 -6.63 6.93 10.40
N VAL A 114 -7.27 5.76 10.44
CA VAL A 114 -7.12 4.70 9.43
C VAL A 114 -7.59 5.21 8.06
N ASP A 115 -8.75 5.86 7.99
CA ASP A 115 -9.31 6.35 6.74
C ASP A 115 -8.48 7.46 6.11
N LYS A 116 -7.99 8.39 6.93
CA LYS A 116 -7.05 9.40 6.45
C LYS A 116 -5.76 8.77 5.94
N ALA A 117 -5.31 7.61 6.45
CA ALA A 117 -4.11 6.94 5.94
C ALA A 117 -4.38 6.14 4.67
N VAL A 118 -5.58 5.60 4.49
CA VAL A 118 -6.02 4.94 3.25
C VAL A 118 -6.17 5.99 2.12
N ALA A 119 -6.84 7.10 2.40
CA ALA A 119 -7.01 8.19 1.43
C ALA A 119 -5.68 8.80 0.97
N LYS A 120 -4.67 8.83 1.85
CA LYS A 120 -3.31 9.30 1.53
C LYS A 120 -2.40 8.23 0.92
N GLY A 121 -2.88 7.00 0.71
CA GLY A 121 -2.11 5.91 0.10
C GLY A 121 -1.05 5.28 1.00
N VAL A 122 -1.01 5.62 2.30
CA VAL A 122 -0.05 5.04 3.27
C VAL A 122 -0.41 3.59 3.61
N LEU A 123 -1.70 3.27 3.60
CA LEU A 123 -2.24 1.93 3.81
C LEU A 123 -3.08 1.49 2.61
N HIS A 124 -2.92 0.23 2.22
CA HIS A 124 -3.81 -0.39 1.25
C HIS A 124 -5.24 -0.53 1.82
N LYS A 125 -6.26 -0.40 0.97
CA LYS A 125 -7.69 -0.50 1.33
C LYS A 125 -8.02 -1.74 2.17
N ASN A 126 -7.47 -2.89 1.81
CA ASN A 126 -7.71 -4.14 2.56
C ASN A 126 -7.09 -4.11 3.96
N THR A 127 -5.92 -3.48 4.10
CA THR A 127 -5.27 -3.34 5.41
C THR A 127 -6.05 -2.38 6.29
N GLY A 128 -6.60 -1.29 5.73
CA GLY A 128 -7.53 -0.41 6.44
C GLY A 128 -8.78 -1.14 6.90
N ALA A 129 -9.42 -1.90 5.99
CA ALA A 129 -10.60 -2.70 6.30
C ALA A 129 -10.36 -3.72 7.43
N ARG A 130 -9.23 -4.46 7.39
CA ARG A 130 -8.86 -5.39 8.46
C ARG A 130 -8.68 -4.71 9.82
N ARG A 131 -8.09 -3.51 9.86
CA ARG A 131 -7.91 -2.75 11.11
C ARG A 131 -9.25 -2.29 11.69
N LYS A 132 -10.17 -1.81 10.84
CA LYS A 132 -11.54 -1.46 11.25
C LYS A 132 -12.30 -2.67 11.78
N ALA A 133 -12.31 -3.76 11.01
CA ALA A 133 -12.97 -5.00 11.38
C ALA A 133 -12.48 -5.53 12.73
N ARG A 134 -11.17 -5.45 13.00
CA ARG A 134 -10.61 -5.84 14.30
C ARG A 134 -11.22 -5.04 15.45
N MET A 135 -11.24 -3.71 15.37
CA MET A 135 -11.79 -2.86 16.44
C MET A 135 -13.30 -3.11 16.64
N SER A 136 -14.05 -3.24 15.54
CA SER A 136 -15.48 -3.57 15.58
C SER A 136 -15.75 -4.93 16.23
N LYS A 137 -14.91 -5.93 15.98
CA LYS A 137 -15.02 -7.26 16.57
C LYS A 137 -14.91 -7.20 18.10
N TYR A 138 -13.92 -6.48 18.63
CA TYR A 138 -13.78 -6.32 20.09
C TYR A 138 -14.98 -5.63 20.72
N LYS A 139 -15.51 -4.58 20.07
CA LYS A 139 -16.75 -3.91 20.52
C LYS A 139 -17.92 -4.88 20.57
N HIS A 140 -18.10 -5.68 19.52
CA HIS A 140 -19.19 -6.64 19.44
C HIS A 140 -19.05 -7.77 20.46
N GLU A 141 -17.85 -8.32 20.63
CA GLU A 141 -17.54 -9.33 21.65
C GLU A 141 -17.86 -8.82 23.07
N LEU A 142 -17.46 -7.59 23.41
CA LEU A 142 -17.80 -6.96 24.69
C LEU A 142 -19.31 -6.87 24.93
N ARG A 143 -20.06 -6.42 23.91
CA ARG A 143 -21.53 -6.33 24.00
C ARG A 143 -22.18 -7.71 24.16
N LYS A 144 -21.65 -8.73 23.50
CA LYS A 144 -22.14 -10.12 23.59
C LYS A 144 -21.85 -10.74 24.96
N GLU A 145 -20.63 -10.59 25.48
CA GLU A 145 -20.23 -11.09 26.81
C GLU A 145 -21.10 -10.51 27.92
N LYS A 146 -21.53 -9.24 27.78
CA LYS A 146 -22.41 -8.56 28.76
C LYS A 146 -23.91 -8.74 28.46
N GLY A 147 -24.28 -9.54 27.46
CA GLY A 147 -25.68 -9.86 27.15
C GLY A 147 -26.49 -8.75 26.48
N LEU A 148 -25.85 -7.66 26.04
CA LEU A 148 -26.50 -6.51 25.40
C LEU A 148 -26.86 -6.76 23.93
N MET A 149 -26.33 -7.83 23.32
CA MET A 149 -26.69 -8.27 21.97
C MET A 149 -26.71 -9.80 21.90
N THR A 150 -27.82 -10.37 21.40
CA THR A 150 -27.89 -11.77 20.97
C THR A 150 -27.53 -11.86 19.49
N ALA A 151 -27.03 -13.02 19.06
CA ALA A 151 -26.38 -13.28 17.77
C ALA A 151 -27.22 -12.87 16.54
#